data_AF-T0HZG8-F1
#
_entry.id   AF-T0HZG8-F1
#
_cell.length_a   1.000
_cell.length_b   1.000
_cell.length_c   1.000
_cell.angle_alpha   90.00
_cell.angle_beta   90.00
_cell.angle_gamma   90.00
#
_symmetry.space_group_name_H-M   'P 1'
#
loop_
_entity.id
_entity.type
_entity.pdbx_description
1 polymer ?
#
loop_
_entity_poly.entity_id
_entity_poly.type
_entity_poly.pdbx_seq_one_letter_code
_entity_poly.pdbx_strand_id
1 'polypeptide(L)'
;MKIAGIRVRGLSPQDLQGPDRLERVLGLLALIMLFFIIAALLRGMSEWARVPAIVWLHLATILVALVLTPVLLWRRRGDARHRLYGYVWSGAMMLTALDSLFIHMGGPGRFSLIHVLSLFTLVMVPMLVLAARRHDAVRHRRTVRGLIIGALLVAGFFTFPFDRLLGHWLFG
;
A
#
# COMPACT_ATOMS: atom_id res chain seq x y z
N MET A 1 -0.57 -49.16 17.10
CA MET A 1 0.22 -47.93 17.29
C MET A 1 0.03 -47.03 16.07
N LYS A 2 -0.86 -46.02 16.14
CA LYS A 2 -1.11 -45.05 15.04
C LYS A 2 -0.16 -43.87 15.24
N ILE A 3 0.78 -43.70 14.32
CA ILE A 3 1.72 -42.57 14.34
C ILE A 3 0.93 -41.32 13.96
N ALA A 4 0.89 -40.36 14.88
CA ALA A 4 0.16 -39.11 14.74
C ALA A 4 0.64 -38.37 13.48
N GLY A 5 -0.29 -38.08 12.58
CA GLY A 5 -0.07 -37.18 11.46
C GLY A 5 0.36 -35.82 12.01
N ILE A 6 1.62 -35.47 11.76
CA ILE A 6 2.15 -34.13 11.98
C ILE A 6 1.31 -33.20 11.11
N ARG A 7 0.33 -32.56 11.74
CA ARG A 7 -0.48 -31.51 11.12
C ARG A 7 0.48 -30.35 10.87
N VAL A 8 1.02 -30.25 9.66
CA VAL A 8 1.81 -29.09 9.19
C VAL A 8 0.95 -27.86 9.45
N ARG A 9 1.27 -27.14 10.52
CA ARG A 9 0.43 -26.07 11.06
C ARG A 9 0.69 -24.81 10.23
N GLY A 10 -0.28 -24.41 9.41
CA GLY A 10 -0.39 -23.01 8.98
C GLY A 10 -0.35 -22.71 7.47
N LEU A 11 -0.15 -23.68 6.58
CA LEU A 11 -0.28 -23.45 5.14
C LEU A 11 -1.58 -24.07 4.63
N SER A 12 -2.57 -23.24 4.31
CA SER A 12 -3.70 -23.68 3.52
C SER A 12 -3.23 -23.99 2.08
N PRO A 13 -3.90 -24.85 1.32
CA PRO A 13 -3.58 -25.07 -0.10
C PRO A 13 -3.54 -23.77 -0.92
N GLN A 14 -4.26 -22.72 -0.49
CA GLN A 14 -4.22 -21.40 -1.10
C GLN A 14 -2.89 -20.67 -0.91
N ASP A 15 -2.14 -20.95 0.16
CA ASP A 15 -0.83 -20.34 0.43
C ASP A 15 0.28 -20.94 -0.47
N LEU A 16 0.00 -22.10 -1.07
CA LEU A 16 0.85 -22.78 -2.06
C LEU A 16 0.47 -22.44 -3.51
N GLN A 17 -0.70 -21.84 -3.73
CA GLN A 17 -1.18 -21.46 -5.05
C GLN A 17 -0.73 -20.03 -5.42
N GLY A 18 -0.56 -19.77 -6.71
CA GLY A 18 -0.23 -18.44 -7.24
C GLY A 18 -1.28 -17.37 -6.92
N PRO A 19 -1.13 -16.14 -7.43
CA PRO A 19 -2.08 -15.06 -7.16
C PRO A 19 -3.49 -15.43 -7.60
N ASP A 20 -4.45 -15.25 -6.69
CA ASP A 20 -5.87 -15.41 -7.04
C ASP A 20 -6.40 -14.23 -7.84
N ARG A 21 -7.66 -14.32 -8.30
CA ARG A 21 -8.27 -13.30 -9.16
C ARG A 21 -8.25 -11.92 -8.53
N LEU A 22 -8.52 -11.81 -7.23
CA LEU A 22 -8.51 -10.54 -6.52
C LEU A 22 -7.10 -9.95 -6.53
N GLU A 23 -6.07 -10.74 -6.25
CA GLU A 23 -4.69 -10.25 -6.22
C GLU A 23 -4.16 -9.84 -7.60
N ARG A 24 -4.62 -10.53 -8.66
CA ARG A 24 -4.35 -10.09 -10.03
C ARG A 24 -4.97 -8.73 -10.31
N VAL A 25 -6.24 -8.56 -9.95
CA VAL A 25 -6.94 -7.28 -10.10
C VAL A 25 -6.29 -6.19 -9.26
N LEU A 26 -5.95 -6.45 -8.00
CA LEU A 26 -5.28 -5.47 -7.13
C LEU A 26 -3.92 -5.02 -7.69
N GLY A 27 -3.12 -5.96 -8.22
CA GLY A 27 -1.86 -5.61 -8.88
C GLY A 27 -2.07 -4.77 -10.13
N LEU A 28 -3.08 -5.10 -10.95
CA LEU A 28 -3.42 -4.30 -12.14
C LEU A 28 -3.92 -2.90 -11.77
N LEU A 29 -4.80 -2.80 -10.76
CA LEU A 29 -5.28 -1.51 -10.25
C LEU A 29 -4.14 -0.66 -9.70
N ALA A 30 -3.15 -1.26 -9.04
CA ALA A 30 -1.96 -0.55 -8.58
C ALA A 30 -1.13 -0.01 -9.76
N LEU A 31 -0.98 -0.78 -10.85
CA LEU A 31 -0.30 -0.31 -12.07
C LEU A 31 -1.08 0.81 -12.79
N ILE A 32 -2.41 0.69 -12.87
CA ILE A 32 -3.28 1.73 -13.45
C ILE A 32 -3.17 3.01 -12.62
N MET A 33 -3.26 2.90 -11.29
CA MET A 33 -3.09 4.03 -10.38
C MET A 33 -1.71 4.68 -10.56
N LEU A 34 -0.66 3.87 -10.62
CA LEU A 34 0.70 4.35 -10.88
C LEU A 34 0.78 5.12 -12.20
N PHE A 35 0.19 4.60 -13.28
CA PHE A 35 0.15 5.29 -14.56
C PHE A 35 -0.50 6.68 -14.46
N PHE A 36 -1.66 6.79 -13.81
CA PHE A 36 -2.34 8.08 -13.62
C PHE A 36 -1.53 9.06 -12.77
N ILE A 37 -0.87 8.59 -11.71
CA ILE A 37 0.01 9.43 -10.89
C ILE A 37 1.19 9.93 -11.73
N ILE A 38 1.86 9.06 -12.48
CA ILE A 38 2.97 9.45 -13.35
C ILE A 38 2.53 10.46 -14.41
N ALA A 39 1.37 10.23 -15.06
CA ALA A 39 0.81 11.18 -16.01
C ALA A 39 0.54 12.57 -15.38
N ALA A 40 -0.02 12.59 -14.16
CA ALA A 40 -0.23 13.83 -13.41
C ALA A 40 1.09 14.53 -13.06
N LEU A 41 2.09 13.81 -12.59
CA LEU A 41 3.42 14.37 -12.28
C LEU A 41 4.07 15.01 -13.51
N LEU A 42 3.98 14.35 -14.66
CA LEU A 42 4.53 14.84 -15.93
C LEU A 42 3.79 16.09 -16.42
N ARG A 43 2.46 16.15 -16.27
CA ARG A 43 1.69 17.36 -16.62
C ARG A 43 1.96 18.53 -15.69
N GLY A 44 2.19 18.25 -14.40
CA GLY A 44 2.45 19.26 -13.37
C GLY A 44 3.88 19.79 -13.28
N MET A 45 4.79 19.43 -14.19
CA MET A 45 6.22 19.75 -14.10
C MET A 45 6.53 21.24 -13.91
N SER A 46 5.71 22.13 -14.48
CA SER A 46 5.87 23.58 -14.34
C SER A 46 5.63 24.08 -12.92
N GLU A 47 4.91 23.32 -12.08
CA GLU A 47 4.50 23.71 -10.75
C GLU A 47 5.28 23.03 -9.62
N TRP A 48 6.20 22.10 -9.95
CA TRP A 48 6.91 21.31 -8.95
C TRP A 48 7.62 22.14 -7.88
N ALA A 49 8.16 23.30 -8.26
CA ALA A 49 8.83 24.22 -7.34
C ALA A 49 7.90 24.82 -6.27
N ARG A 50 6.59 24.79 -6.47
CA ARG A 50 5.58 25.32 -5.54
C ARG A 50 5.11 24.26 -4.54
N VAL A 51 5.47 23.00 -4.74
CA VAL A 51 5.00 21.88 -3.93
C VAL A 51 5.88 21.72 -2.68
N PRO A 52 5.30 21.70 -1.47
CA PRO A 52 6.06 21.52 -0.24
C PRO A 52 6.84 20.19 -0.22
N ALA A 53 8.04 20.20 0.38
CA ALA A 53 8.90 19.03 0.47
C ALA A 53 8.23 17.81 1.14
N ILE A 54 7.33 18.04 2.11
CA ILE A 54 6.59 16.95 2.77
C ILE A 54 5.64 16.22 1.82
N VAL A 55 5.08 16.91 0.81
CA VAL A 55 4.24 16.28 -0.21
C VAL A 55 5.09 15.42 -1.13
N TRP A 56 6.30 15.88 -1.48
CA TRP A 56 7.26 15.07 -2.23
C TRP A 56 7.70 13.81 -1.49
N LEU A 57 7.93 13.91 -0.17
CA LEU A 57 8.24 12.75 0.66
C LEU A 57 7.09 11.73 0.65
N HIS A 58 5.86 12.21 0.81
CA HIS A 58 4.66 11.39 0.74
C HIS A 58 4.49 10.71 -0.63
N LEU A 59 4.67 11.47 -1.71
CA LEU A 59 4.63 10.95 -3.08
C LEU A 59 5.71 9.90 -3.35
N ALA A 60 6.95 10.14 -2.89
CA ALA A 60 8.03 9.18 -3.08
C ALA A 60 7.73 7.85 -2.36
N THR A 61 7.25 7.91 -1.12
CA THR A 61 6.95 6.71 -0.33
C THR A 61 5.75 5.93 -0.87
N ILE A 62 4.67 6.60 -1.28
CA ILE A 62 3.51 5.92 -1.89
C ILE A 62 3.87 5.31 -3.25
N LEU A 63 4.73 5.95 -4.05
CA LEU A 63 5.19 5.40 -5.34
C LEU A 63 5.99 4.10 -5.13
N VAL A 64 6.87 4.05 -4.14
CA VAL A 64 7.58 2.81 -3.77
C VAL A 64 6.58 1.71 -3.39
N ALA A 65 5.59 2.02 -2.57
CA ALA A 65 4.56 1.06 -2.17
C ALA A 65 3.72 0.58 -3.38
N LEU A 66 3.33 1.48 -4.29
CA LEU A 66 2.58 1.15 -5.50
C LEU A 66 3.37 0.24 -6.44
N VAL A 67 4.65 0.56 -6.70
CA VAL A 67 5.53 -0.26 -7.56
C VAL A 67 5.74 -1.65 -6.97
N LEU A 68 5.96 -1.76 -5.66
CA LEU A 68 6.19 -3.05 -5.01
C LEU A 68 4.92 -3.90 -4.86
N THR A 69 3.74 -3.31 -4.96
CA THR A 69 2.47 -4.03 -4.80
C THR A 69 2.28 -5.18 -5.82
N PRO A 70 2.32 -4.96 -7.15
CA PRO A 70 2.22 -6.05 -8.12
C PRO A 70 3.38 -7.05 -7.99
N VAL A 71 4.60 -6.56 -7.67
CA VAL A 71 5.77 -7.41 -7.42
C VAL A 71 5.50 -8.39 -6.29
N LEU A 72 4.97 -7.91 -5.15
CA LEU A 72 4.66 -8.73 -3.98
C LEU A 72 3.49 -9.69 -4.21
N LEU A 73 2.46 -9.25 -4.94
CA LEU A 73 1.26 -10.05 -5.19
C LEU A 73 1.50 -11.19 -6.20
N TRP A 74 2.30 -10.96 -7.23
CA TRP A 74 2.44 -11.91 -8.36
C TRP A 74 3.67 -12.80 -8.26
N ARG A 75 4.66 -12.44 -7.43
CA ARG A 75 5.84 -13.29 -7.23
C ARG A 75 5.57 -14.44 -6.26
N ARG A 76 6.49 -15.40 -6.25
CA ARG A 76 6.52 -16.48 -5.26
C ARG A 76 6.60 -15.93 -3.84
N ARG A 77 5.70 -16.40 -2.97
CA ARG A 77 5.58 -15.98 -1.57
C ARG A 77 6.62 -16.68 -0.69
N GLY A 78 7.00 -16.03 0.40
CA GLY A 78 7.79 -16.63 1.49
C GLY A 78 9.29 -16.86 1.22
N ASP A 79 9.82 -16.58 0.02
CA ASP A 79 11.27 -16.60 -0.23
C ASP A 79 11.97 -15.36 0.41
N ALA A 80 13.31 -15.33 0.36
CA ALA A 80 14.09 -14.23 0.94
C ALA A 80 13.75 -12.86 0.30
N ARG A 81 13.55 -12.83 -1.02
CA ARG A 81 13.22 -11.62 -1.77
C ARG A 81 11.82 -11.09 -1.42
N HIS A 82 10.85 -11.97 -1.19
CA HIS A 82 9.48 -11.61 -0.80
C HIS A 82 9.49 -10.92 0.55
N ARG A 83 10.29 -11.45 1.49
CA ARG A 83 10.47 -10.84 2.80
C ARG A 83 11.15 -9.47 2.70
N LEU A 84 12.23 -9.36 1.91
CA LEU A 84 12.92 -8.09 1.70
C LEU A 84 11.96 -7.03 1.13
N TYR A 85 11.31 -7.31 -0.01
CA TYR A 85 10.36 -6.37 -0.61
C TYR A 85 9.17 -6.10 0.31
N GLY A 86 8.71 -7.08 1.09
CA GLY A 86 7.63 -6.91 2.05
C GLY A 86 7.99 -5.94 3.18
N TYR A 87 9.24 -5.98 3.67
CA TYR A 87 9.73 -5.02 4.65
C TYR A 87 9.91 -3.62 4.06
N VAL A 88 10.44 -3.49 2.84
CA VAL A 88 10.55 -2.20 2.15
C VAL A 88 9.17 -1.59 1.93
N TRP A 89 8.21 -2.38 1.42
CA TRP A 89 6.82 -1.95 1.25
C TRP A 89 6.18 -1.55 2.58
N SER A 90 6.40 -2.32 3.65
CA SER A 90 5.87 -2.00 4.98
C SER A 90 6.46 -0.71 5.56
N GLY A 91 7.77 -0.50 5.37
CA GLY A 91 8.46 0.72 5.77
C GLY A 91 7.94 1.95 5.00
N ALA A 92 7.77 1.82 3.69
CA ALA A 92 7.18 2.86 2.85
C ALA A 92 5.77 3.22 3.34
N MET A 93 4.89 2.22 3.53
CA MET A 93 3.54 2.44 4.06
C MET A 93 3.52 3.12 5.43
N MET A 94 4.46 2.77 6.32
CA MET A 94 4.58 3.40 7.64
C MET A 94 5.00 4.88 7.52
N LEU A 95 5.98 5.18 6.67
CA LEU A 95 6.43 6.56 6.44
C LEU A 95 5.31 7.41 5.81
N THR A 96 4.62 6.90 4.79
CA THR A 96 3.46 7.54 4.16
C THR A 96 2.32 7.77 5.15
N ALA A 97 2.11 6.86 6.11
CA ALA A 97 1.08 7.03 7.11
C ALA A 97 1.48 8.07 8.19
N LEU A 98 2.76 8.14 8.55
CA LEU A 98 3.26 9.13 9.50
C LEU A 98 3.26 10.54 8.90
N ASP A 99 3.80 10.71 7.69
CA ASP A 99 3.89 12.02 7.03
C ASP A 99 2.52 12.62 6.72
N SER A 100 1.54 11.79 6.35
CA SER A 100 0.18 12.23 6.03
C SER A 100 -0.58 12.80 7.22
N LEU A 101 -0.20 12.45 8.46
CA LEU A 101 -0.74 13.09 9.67
C LEU A 101 -0.32 14.55 9.79
N PHE A 102 0.78 14.96 9.15
CA PHE A 102 1.26 16.33 9.14
C PHE A 102 0.79 17.12 7.92
N ILE A 103 0.23 16.46 6.89
CA ILE A 103 -0.34 17.11 5.70
C ILE A 103 -1.75 17.64 6.02
N HIS A 104 -1.82 18.90 6.46
CA HIS A 104 -3.06 19.58 6.79
C HIS A 104 -3.60 20.37 5.58
N MET A 105 -4.36 19.70 4.71
CA MET A 105 -4.98 20.35 3.54
C MET A 105 -6.12 21.33 3.87
N GLY A 106 -6.52 21.47 5.14
CA GLY A 106 -7.70 22.26 5.55
C GLY A 106 -7.48 23.24 6.71
N GLY A 107 -6.25 23.42 7.17
CA GLY A 107 -5.92 24.14 8.41
C GLY A 107 -5.90 23.23 9.64
N PRO A 108 -5.38 23.72 10.79
CA PRO A 108 -5.27 22.95 12.02
C PRO A 108 -6.64 22.44 12.50
N GLY A 109 -6.72 21.16 12.92
CA GLY A 109 -7.91 20.61 13.58
C GLY A 109 -8.99 19.99 12.68
N ARG A 110 -8.83 19.96 11.35
CA ARG A 110 -9.78 19.28 10.45
C ARG A 110 -9.34 17.84 10.16
N PHE A 111 -9.93 16.89 10.89
CA PHE A 111 -9.82 15.48 10.55
C PHE A 111 -10.47 15.20 9.19
N SER A 112 -9.69 14.68 8.26
CA SER A 112 -10.17 14.21 6.96
C SER A 112 -10.01 12.70 6.86
N LEU A 113 -10.70 12.07 5.90
CA LEU A 113 -10.67 10.62 5.70
C LEU A 113 -9.25 10.05 5.59
N ILE A 114 -8.30 10.84 5.04
CA ILE A 114 -6.89 10.48 5.00
C ILE A 114 -6.28 10.24 6.38
N HIS A 115 -6.63 11.00 7.43
CA HIS A 115 -6.12 10.78 8.80
C HIS A 115 -6.60 9.44 9.37
N VAL A 116 -7.85 9.07 9.08
CA VAL A 116 -8.40 7.77 9.48
C VAL A 116 -7.65 6.65 8.76
N LEU A 117 -7.38 6.80 7.47
CA LEU A 117 -6.58 5.85 6.69
C LEU A 117 -5.13 5.77 7.16
N SER A 118 -4.53 6.88 7.60
CA SER A 118 -3.20 6.91 8.20
C SER A 118 -3.17 6.10 9.49
N LEU A 119 -4.08 6.38 10.44
CA LEU A 119 -4.17 5.63 11.70
C LEU A 119 -4.43 4.15 11.46
N PHE A 120 -5.33 3.82 10.53
CA PHE A 120 -5.56 2.44 10.09
C PHE A 120 -4.26 1.79 9.61
N THR A 121 -3.49 2.47 8.77
CA THR A 121 -2.22 1.96 8.22
C THR A 121 -1.18 1.74 9.31
N LEU A 122 -1.02 2.70 10.23
CA LEU A 122 -0.10 2.62 11.36
C LEU A 122 -0.38 1.41 12.26
N VAL A 123 -1.64 0.99 12.37
CA VAL A 123 -2.04 -0.18 13.16
C VAL A 123 -1.93 -1.47 12.35
N MET A 124 -2.31 -1.45 11.08
CA MET A 124 -2.34 -2.65 10.23
C MET A 124 -0.95 -3.11 9.79
N VAL A 125 0.01 -2.22 9.55
CA VAL A 125 1.36 -2.59 9.14
C VAL A 125 2.11 -3.41 10.21
N PRO A 126 2.10 -3.04 11.51
CA PRO A 126 2.66 -3.90 12.55
C PRO A 126 1.95 -5.25 12.63
N MET A 127 0.62 -5.28 12.50
CA MET A 127 -0.13 -6.55 12.49
C MET A 127 0.22 -7.43 11.29
N LEU A 128 0.47 -6.83 10.12
CA LEU A 128 0.95 -7.52 8.93
C LEU A 128 2.29 -8.21 9.19
N VAL A 129 3.25 -7.49 9.77
CA VAL A 129 4.58 -8.00 10.08
C VAL A 129 4.52 -9.07 11.16
N LEU A 130 3.72 -8.87 12.21
CA LEU A 130 3.51 -9.86 13.28
C LEU A 130 2.88 -11.15 12.74
N ALA A 131 1.87 -11.04 11.87
CA ALA A 131 1.27 -12.21 11.22
C ALA A 131 2.30 -12.97 10.36
N ALA A 132 3.15 -12.26 9.62
CA ALA A 132 4.24 -12.86 8.85
C ALA A 132 5.24 -13.62 9.74
N ARG A 133 5.65 -13.01 10.87
CA ARG A 133 6.58 -13.62 11.84
C ARG A 133 5.99 -14.83 12.57
N ARG A 134 4.68 -14.83 12.78
CA ARG A 134 3.94 -15.96 13.38
C ARG A 134 3.62 -17.06 12.37
N HIS A 135 4.03 -16.91 11.11
CA HIS A 135 3.68 -17.80 10.01
C HIS A 135 2.17 -17.98 9.83
N ASP A 136 1.38 -16.96 10.19
CA ASP A 136 -0.07 -16.92 9.98
C ASP A 136 -0.35 -16.31 8.60
N ALA A 137 -0.28 -17.18 7.58
CA ALA A 137 -0.41 -16.78 6.17
C ALA A 137 -1.80 -16.21 5.85
N VAL A 138 -2.86 -16.75 6.46
CA VAL A 138 -4.23 -16.29 6.25
C VAL A 138 -4.41 -14.86 6.77
N ARG A 139 -3.97 -14.58 8.00
CA ARG A 139 -4.05 -13.23 8.56
C ARG A 139 -3.15 -12.27 7.80
N HIS A 140 -1.92 -12.66 7.50
CA HIS A 140 -0.99 -11.86 6.70
C HIS A 140 -1.62 -11.43 5.37
N ARG A 141 -2.14 -12.39 4.61
CA ARG A 141 -2.77 -12.15 3.29
C ARG A 141 -3.99 -11.23 3.39
N ARG A 142 -4.85 -11.42 4.39
CA ARG A 142 -6.01 -10.55 4.63
C ARG A 142 -5.58 -9.11 4.95
N THR A 143 -4.55 -8.94 5.80
CA THR A 143 -4.03 -7.62 6.14
C THR A 143 -3.36 -6.93 4.95
N VAL A 144 -2.57 -7.64 4.13
CA VAL A 144 -2.01 -7.10 2.87
C VAL A 144 -3.11 -6.54 1.98
N ARG A 145 -4.16 -7.33 1.73
CA ARG A 145 -5.28 -6.91 0.87
C ARG A 145 -6.02 -5.70 1.43
N GLY A 146 -6.29 -5.69 2.73
CA GLY A 146 -6.95 -4.56 3.40
C GLY A 146 -6.14 -3.27 3.27
N LEU A 147 -4.82 -3.35 3.45
CA LEU A 147 -3.92 -2.21 3.25
C LEU A 147 -3.88 -1.74 1.79
N ILE A 148 -3.77 -2.64 0.82
CA ILE A 148 -3.77 -2.26 -0.60
C ILE A 148 -5.09 -1.61 -1.00
N ILE A 149 -6.23 -2.19 -0.61
CA ILE A 149 -7.55 -1.66 -0.97
C ILE A 149 -7.77 -0.31 -0.29
N GLY A 150 -7.66 -0.24 1.04
CA GLY A 150 -8.00 0.96 1.79
C GLY A 150 -6.92 2.04 1.75
N ALA A 151 -5.70 1.68 2.11
CA ALA A 151 -4.62 2.65 2.33
C ALA A 151 -3.84 3.00 1.05
N LEU A 152 -3.93 2.20 -0.02
CA LEU A 152 -3.23 2.47 -1.27
C LEU A 152 -4.20 2.92 -2.38
N LEU A 153 -5.19 2.09 -2.73
CA LEU A 153 -6.08 2.33 -3.86
C LEU A 153 -7.17 3.36 -3.54
N VAL A 154 -7.87 3.20 -2.41
CA VAL A 154 -8.89 4.18 -1.98
C VAL A 154 -8.22 5.52 -1.64
N ALA A 155 -7.11 5.52 -0.89
CA ALA A 155 -6.35 6.73 -0.61
C ALA A 155 -5.87 7.42 -1.89
N GLY A 156 -5.26 6.67 -2.83
CA GLY A 156 -4.80 7.20 -4.12
C GLY A 156 -5.94 7.75 -4.98
N PHE A 157 -7.09 7.06 -5.03
CA PHE A 157 -8.28 7.56 -5.71
C PHE A 157 -8.68 8.94 -5.19
N PHE A 158 -8.68 9.14 -3.87
CA PHE A 158 -9.01 10.43 -3.26
C PHE A 158 -7.99 11.55 -3.49
N THR A 159 -6.89 11.32 -4.22
CA THR A 159 -5.96 12.38 -4.60
C THR A 159 -6.35 13.12 -5.88
N PHE A 160 -7.30 12.60 -6.67
CA PHE A 160 -7.71 13.21 -7.95
C PHE A 160 -8.98 14.08 -7.87
N PRO A 161 -10.05 13.69 -7.15
CA PRO A 161 -11.24 14.55 -7.04
C PRO A 161 -11.01 15.78 -6.15
N PHE A 162 -11.96 16.71 -6.17
CA PHE A 162 -12.03 17.88 -5.27
C PHE A 162 -10.89 18.91 -5.41
N ASP A 163 -10.48 19.21 -6.65
CA ASP A 163 -9.42 20.19 -6.95
C ASP A 163 -8.12 19.96 -6.18
N ARG A 164 -7.83 18.69 -5.88
CA ARG A 164 -6.57 18.27 -5.26
C ARG A 164 -5.44 18.30 -6.27
N LEU A 165 -4.21 18.47 -5.78
CA LEU A 165 -3.00 18.69 -6.58
C LEU A 165 -2.87 17.77 -7.81
N LEU A 166 -2.92 16.45 -7.62
CA LEU A 166 -2.77 15.48 -8.72
C LEU A 166 -3.94 15.54 -9.71
N GLY A 167 -5.16 15.80 -9.21
CA GLY A 167 -6.33 16.02 -10.06
C GLY A 167 -6.23 17.28 -10.90
N HIS A 168 -5.78 18.38 -10.28
CA HIS A 168 -5.54 19.64 -10.95
C HIS A 168 -4.52 19.49 -12.07
N TRP A 169 -3.39 18.83 -11.81
CA TRP A 169 -2.38 18.58 -12.84
C TRP A 169 -2.88 17.66 -13.98
N LEU A 170 -3.75 16.70 -13.67
CA LEU A 170 -4.20 15.70 -14.64
C LEU A 170 -5.39 16.15 -15.49
N PHE A 171 -6.29 16.98 -14.96
CA PHE A 171 -7.55 17.35 -15.61
C PHE A 171 -7.71 18.86 -15.84
N GLY A 172 -6.90 19.68 -15.17
CA GLY A 172 -6.82 21.13 -15.36
C GLY A 172 -5.97 21.54 -16.55
#